data_AF-A0A8X6WJS5-F1
#
_entry.id   AF-A0A8X6WJS5-F1
#
_cell.length_a   1.000
_cell.length_b   1.000
_cell.length_c   1.000
_cell.angle_alpha   90.00
_cell.angle_beta   90.00
_cell.angle_gamma   90.00
#
_symmetry.space_group_name_H-M   'P 1'
#
loop_
_entity.id
_entity.type
_entity.pdbx_description
1 polymer ?
#
loop_
_entity_poly.entity_id
_entity_poly.type
_entity_poly.pdbx_seq_one_letter_code
_entity_poly.pdbx_strand_id
1 'polypeptide(L)'
;MQEIWEYGLGWDEQLPTELKNKWETWCSQVCLLNDLTLERKYFPYLLDKGKDLQLHIFCDASPRAFGAVAYFRYVTANDDIYTSFITAKSKVSPLKKVIEIQSNSDPSDWHHCSGRENPADYVSRGANLETIINSQFWMHGPQWLRTTENNWPKSLNCDFSSTDPCESEEQVFTFACELNTASIINLRKFSSLQKLLRVTSWVLRFVHNIRNRFNKRSDDLSTEEIDGAEKFWILLVQRDAFAEEVNCLRARKLLLKTSVILEFNPFLDSDELIRVGGRLQKSKFSYLQKHPIILPAKHYFVNLMVRDSRKVFHGGVSETLLEIRERFWLIKGRQTVKNILKKCLICKRFSSTSGVQVTAPLPALRVEQSALHFL
;
A
#
# COMPACT_ATOMS: atom_id res chain seq x y z
N MET A 1 -23.09 -8.32 -5.70
CA MET A 1 -21.83 -7.86 -6.33
C MET A 1 -20.97 -9.03 -6.79
N GLN A 2 -20.47 -9.91 -5.91
CA GLN A 2 -19.67 -11.07 -6.34
C GLN A 2 -20.44 -11.99 -7.30
N GLU A 3 -21.71 -12.31 -7.01
CA GLU A 3 -22.56 -13.10 -7.92
C GLU A 3 -22.67 -12.45 -9.30
N ILE A 4 -22.87 -11.12 -9.38
CA ILE A 4 -22.95 -10.38 -10.65
C ILE A 4 -21.67 -10.56 -11.50
N TRP A 5 -20.50 -10.59 -10.86
CA TRP A 5 -19.22 -10.81 -11.56
C TRP A 5 -19.06 -12.25 -12.05
N GLU A 6 -19.63 -13.23 -11.36
CA GLU A 6 -19.63 -14.64 -11.78
C GLU A 6 -20.51 -14.86 -13.03
N TYR A 7 -21.57 -14.07 -13.20
CA TYR A 7 -22.39 -14.07 -14.42
C TYR A 7 -21.71 -13.42 -15.64
N GLY A 8 -20.57 -12.73 -15.47
CA GLY A 8 -19.80 -12.15 -16.59
C GLY A 8 -20.52 -11.05 -17.35
N LEU A 9 -21.51 -10.38 -16.74
CA LEU A 9 -22.37 -9.41 -17.40
C LEU A 9 -21.61 -8.13 -17.81
N GLY A 10 -21.97 -7.59 -18.97
CA GLY A 10 -21.53 -6.28 -19.46
C GLY A 10 -22.13 -5.12 -18.66
N TRP A 11 -21.55 -3.92 -18.80
CA TRP A 11 -21.99 -2.73 -18.05
C TRP A 11 -23.44 -2.29 -18.35
N ASP A 12 -23.91 -2.54 -19.57
CA ASP A 12 -25.23 -2.13 -20.06
C ASP A 12 -26.25 -3.30 -20.10
N GLU A 13 -25.85 -4.49 -19.62
CA GLU A 13 -26.72 -5.67 -19.61
C GLU A 13 -27.68 -5.66 -18.42
N GLN A 14 -28.93 -6.06 -18.66
CA GLN A 14 -29.92 -6.14 -17.59
C GLN A 14 -29.56 -7.26 -16.59
N LEU A 15 -29.66 -6.95 -15.30
CA LEU A 15 -29.46 -7.94 -14.24
C LEU A 15 -30.55 -9.02 -14.30
N PRO A 16 -30.18 -10.30 -14.11
CA PRO A 16 -31.14 -11.37 -13.88
C PRO A 16 -32.13 -11.01 -12.78
N THR A 17 -33.41 -11.36 -12.98
CA THR A 17 -34.53 -10.98 -12.10
C THR A 17 -34.24 -11.34 -10.63
N GLU A 18 -33.61 -12.48 -10.37
CA GLU A 18 -33.24 -12.90 -9.01
C GLU A 18 -32.24 -11.96 -8.34
N LEU A 19 -31.19 -11.53 -9.06
CA LEU A 19 -30.17 -10.61 -8.55
C LEU A 19 -30.76 -9.20 -8.37
N LYS A 20 -31.63 -8.79 -9.29
CA LYS A 20 -32.37 -7.53 -9.20
C LYS A 20 -33.25 -7.51 -7.95
N ASN A 21 -34.03 -8.56 -7.71
CA ASN A 21 -34.90 -8.66 -6.53
C ASN A 21 -34.09 -8.65 -5.22
N LYS A 22 -32.96 -9.37 -5.16
CA LYS A 22 -32.04 -9.33 -4.00
C LYS A 22 -31.50 -7.92 -3.75
N TRP A 23 -31.11 -7.22 -4.81
CA TRP A 23 -30.61 -5.85 -4.73
C TRP A 23 -31.69 -4.87 -4.26
N GLU A 24 -32.89 -4.94 -4.83
CA GLU A 24 -34.02 -4.09 -4.44
C GLU A 24 -34.44 -4.33 -2.99
N THR A 25 -34.46 -5.59 -2.55
CA THR A 25 -34.72 -5.96 -1.15
C THR A 25 -33.65 -5.40 -0.22
N TRP A 26 -32.37 -5.46 -0.61
CA TRP A 26 -31.31 -4.85 0.19
C TRP A 26 -31.44 -3.32 0.24
N CYS A 27 -31.73 -2.68 -0.89
CA CYS A 27 -31.93 -1.23 -0.97
C CYS A 27 -33.09 -0.75 -0.11
N SER A 28 -34.21 -1.48 -0.06
CA SER A 28 -35.35 -1.10 0.79
C SER A 28 -35.02 -1.18 2.29
N GLN A 29 -34.13 -2.09 2.69
CA GLN A 29 -33.66 -2.23 4.07
C GLN A 29 -32.72 -1.10 4.51
N VAL A 30 -32.06 -0.38 3.59
CA VAL A 30 -31.11 0.70 3.94
C VAL A 30 -31.78 1.78 4.80
N CYS A 31 -33.08 2.04 4.59
CA CYS A 31 -33.85 2.99 5.38
C CYS A 31 -33.90 2.63 6.89
N LEU A 32 -33.80 1.35 7.24
CA LEU A 32 -33.83 0.86 8.62
C LEU A 32 -32.54 1.20 9.39
N LEU A 33 -31.47 1.60 8.70
CA LEU A 33 -30.24 2.05 9.37
C LEU A 33 -30.46 3.30 10.22
N ASN A 34 -31.49 4.09 9.93
CA ASN A 34 -31.84 5.25 10.75
C ASN A 34 -32.31 4.85 12.16
N ASP A 35 -32.85 3.64 12.30
CA ASP A 35 -33.34 3.11 13.57
C ASP A 35 -32.23 2.36 14.35
N LEU A 36 -31.07 2.11 13.72
CA LEU A 36 -29.94 1.49 14.36
C LEU A 36 -29.27 2.47 15.34
N THR A 37 -29.43 2.21 16.62
CA THR A 37 -28.79 2.97 17.69
C THR A 37 -27.67 2.16 18.32
N LEU A 38 -26.49 2.78 18.43
CA LEU A 38 -25.34 2.17 19.12
C LEU A 38 -25.02 3.01 20.35
N GLU A 39 -24.91 2.36 21.50
CA GLU A 39 -24.49 3.04 22.72
C GLU A 39 -23.04 3.52 22.58
N ARG A 40 -22.84 4.83 22.76
CA ARG A 40 -21.50 5.43 22.69
C ARG A 40 -20.61 5.03 23.87
N LYS A 41 -21.21 4.67 25.00
CA LYS A 41 -20.51 4.19 26.18
C LYS A 41 -20.47 2.67 26.14
N TYR A 42 -19.29 2.08 26.22
CA TYR A 42 -19.18 0.62 26.29
C TYR A 42 -19.74 0.04 27.60
N PHE A 43 -19.65 0.82 28.69
CA PHE A 43 -20.13 0.44 30.01
C PHE A 43 -20.83 1.63 30.71
N PRO A 44 -21.89 1.38 31.50
CA PRO A 44 -22.71 2.44 32.09
C PRO A 44 -22.04 3.19 33.27
N TYR A 45 -21.05 2.59 33.93
CA TYR A 45 -20.31 3.18 35.07
C TYR A 45 -18.84 3.42 34.72
N LEU A 46 -18.19 4.36 35.44
CA LEU A 46 -16.73 4.49 35.41
C LEU A 46 -16.14 3.14 35.85
N LEU A 47 -15.10 2.66 35.14
CA LEU A 47 -14.38 1.42 35.45
C LEU A 47 -13.69 1.53 36.82
N ASP A 48 -14.47 1.57 37.90
CA ASP A 48 -13.99 1.62 39.26
C ASP A 48 -13.55 0.21 39.65
N LYS A 49 -12.24 -0.02 39.52
CA LYS A 49 -11.51 -1.22 39.98
C LYS A 49 -12.18 -2.54 39.55
N GLY A 50 -12.43 -2.68 38.25
CA GLY A 50 -12.82 -3.96 37.66
C GLY A 50 -11.79 -5.06 37.91
N LYS A 51 -12.27 -6.31 37.97
CA LYS A 51 -11.41 -7.49 38.13
C LYS A 51 -10.69 -7.81 36.82
N ASP A 52 -11.40 -7.72 35.69
CA ASP A 52 -10.85 -8.11 34.40
C ASP A 52 -11.58 -7.45 33.22
N LEU A 53 -10.82 -7.08 32.17
CA LEU A 53 -11.31 -6.52 30.92
C LEU A 53 -10.68 -7.30 29.76
N GLN A 54 -11.54 -7.99 29.00
CA GLN A 54 -11.15 -8.88 27.91
C GLN A 54 -11.65 -8.37 26.57
N LEU A 55 -10.86 -8.63 25.52
CA LEU A 55 -11.24 -8.39 24.13
C LEU A 55 -11.51 -9.73 23.46
N HIS A 56 -12.73 -9.92 22.97
CA HIS A 56 -13.16 -11.14 22.30
C HIS A 56 -13.40 -10.87 20.82
N ILE A 57 -12.69 -11.58 19.94
CA ILE A 57 -12.80 -11.43 18.49
C ILE A 57 -13.30 -12.74 17.90
N PHE A 58 -14.48 -12.67 17.29
CA PHE A 58 -15.08 -13.76 16.55
C PHE A 58 -14.71 -13.61 15.08
N CYS A 59 -14.22 -14.68 14.46
CA CYS A 59 -13.84 -14.71 13.06
C CYS A 59 -14.62 -15.82 12.33
N ASP A 60 -15.02 -15.56 11.09
CA ASP A 60 -15.49 -16.59 10.17
C ASP A 60 -14.69 -16.55 8.87
N ALA A 61 -14.40 -17.74 8.34
CA ALA A 61 -13.66 -17.98 7.12
C ALA A 61 -14.56 -18.68 6.09
N SER A 62 -15.63 -18.00 5.68
CA SER A 62 -16.45 -18.46 4.57
C SER A 62 -15.68 -18.36 3.24
N PRO A 63 -15.90 -19.30 2.29
CA PRO A 63 -15.31 -19.25 0.96
C PRO A 63 -15.62 -17.95 0.20
N ARG A 64 -16.70 -17.26 0.57
CA ARG A 64 -17.19 -16.05 -0.10
C ARG A 64 -16.66 -14.76 0.54
N ALA A 65 -16.58 -14.72 1.87
CA ALA A 65 -16.08 -13.56 2.61
C ALA A 65 -15.53 -13.97 3.98
N PHE A 66 -14.57 -13.21 4.48
CA PHE A 66 -14.11 -13.28 5.86
C PHE A 66 -14.83 -12.20 6.66
N GLY A 67 -15.36 -12.57 7.83
CA GLY A 67 -16.01 -11.67 8.78
C GLY A 67 -15.27 -11.67 10.10
N ALA A 68 -15.18 -10.52 10.75
CA ALA A 68 -14.70 -10.40 12.13
C ALA A 68 -15.63 -9.49 12.94
N VAL A 69 -15.97 -9.89 14.16
CA VAL A 69 -16.79 -9.13 15.10
C VAL A 69 -16.10 -9.10 16.45
N ALA A 70 -15.96 -7.92 17.04
CA ALA A 70 -15.25 -7.73 18.30
C ALA A 70 -16.20 -7.22 19.40
N TYR A 71 -16.05 -7.80 20.59
CA TYR A 71 -16.76 -7.41 21.81
C TYR A 71 -15.77 -7.16 22.95
N PHE A 72 -16.07 -6.18 23.80
CA PHE A 72 -15.48 -6.15 25.13
C PHE A 72 -16.29 -7.06 26.05
N ARG A 73 -15.60 -7.74 26.95
CA ARG A 73 -16.18 -8.43 28.10
C ARG A 73 -15.53 -7.87 29.37
N TYR A 74 -16.33 -7.39 30.30
CA TYR A 74 -15.88 -6.77 31.53
C TYR A 74 -16.49 -7.47 32.74
N VAL A 75 -15.65 -7.79 33.73
CA VAL A 75 -16.05 -8.41 34.99
C VAL A 75 -15.88 -7.40 36.12
N THR A 76 -16.99 -7.06 36.80
CA THR A 76 -16.97 -6.14 37.94
C THR A 76 -16.32 -6.76 39.17
N ALA A 77 -16.01 -5.93 40.17
CA ALA A 77 -15.60 -6.42 41.49
C ALA A 77 -16.63 -7.38 42.13
N ASN A 78 -17.92 -7.22 41.79
CA ASN A 78 -19.04 -8.02 42.28
C ASN A 78 -19.30 -9.28 41.44
N ASP A 79 -18.40 -9.61 40.49
CA ASP A 79 -18.52 -10.74 39.55
C ASP A 79 -19.69 -10.62 38.55
N ASP A 80 -20.22 -9.40 38.36
CA ASP A 80 -21.17 -9.11 37.27
C ASP A 80 -20.41 -9.01 35.94
N ILE A 81 -20.97 -9.63 34.90
CA ILE A 81 -20.34 -9.73 33.57
C ILE A 81 -21.13 -8.90 32.56
N TYR A 82 -20.42 -8.00 31.87
CA TYR A 82 -20.99 -7.16 30.84
C TYR A 82 -20.28 -7.38 29.51
N THR A 83 -21.05 -7.41 28.42
CA THR A 83 -20.51 -7.46 27.06
C THR A 83 -20.98 -6.29 26.22
N SER A 84 -20.07 -5.72 25.43
CA SER A 84 -20.36 -4.54 24.61
C SER A 84 -19.77 -4.71 23.21
N PHE A 85 -20.60 -4.47 22.19
CA PHE A 85 -20.18 -4.47 20.79
C PHE A 85 -19.17 -3.34 20.52
N ILE A 86 -18.07 -3.68 19.86
CA ILE A 86 -17.02 -2.70 19.48
C ILE A 86 -17.12 -2.40 18.00
N THR A 87 -16.99 -3.43 17.17
CA THR A 87 -16.90 -3.27 15.72
C THR A 87 -17.15 -4.59 15.02
N ALA A 88 -17.67 -4.49 13.80
CA ALA A 88 -17.78 -5.58 12.85
C ALA A 88 -17.15 -5.16 11.52
N LYS A 89 -16.42 -6.07 10.90
CA LYS A 89 -15.80 -5.83 9.60
C LYS A 89 -15.85 -7.09 8.76
N SER A 90 -16.20 -6.93 7.48
CA SER A 90 -16.09 -8.01 6.50
C SER A 90 -15.19 -7.62 5.33
N LYS A 91 -14.67 -8.63 4.65
CA LYS A 91 -13.90 -8.50 3.42
C LYS A 91 -14.22 -9.69 2.51
N VAL A 92 -14.40 -9.43 1.21
CA VAL A 92 -14.57 -10.49 0.21
C VAL A 92 -13.36 -11.41 0.24
N SER A 93 -13.62 -12.72 0.19
CA SER A 93 -12.57 -13.72 0.27
C SER A 93 -11.68 -13.67 -0.98
N PRO A 94 -10.37 -13.43 -0.86
CA PRO A 94 -9.45 -13.61 -1.98
C PRO A 94 -9.48 -15.03 -2.55
N LEU A 95 -9.45 -15.13 -3.89
CA LEU A 95 -9.39 -16.41 -4.61
C LEU A 95 -8.09 -17.19 -4.37
N LYS A 96 -7.07 -16.59 -3.74
CA LYS A 96 -5.85 -17.25 -3.30
C LYS A 96 -5.81 -17.28 -1.77
N LYS A 97 -5.74 -18.49 -1.20
CA LYS A 97 -5.66 -18.72 0.25
C LYS A 97 -4.35 -18.16 0.79
N VAL A 98 -4.42 -17.50 1.96
CA VAL A 98 -3.28 -16.86 2.61
C VAL A 98 -2.98 -17.59 3.93
N ILE A 99 -1.71 -17.97 4.14
CA ILE A 99 -1.18 -18.66 5.33
C ILE A 99 -0.77 -17.63 6.43
N GLU A 100 -1.49 -16.52 6.57
CA GLU A 100 -1.03 -15.34 7.34
C GLU A 100 -1.40 -15.39 8.84
N ILE A 101 -2.44 -16.14 9.22
CA ILE A 101 -3.06 -16.03 10.55
C ILE A 101 -2.16 -16.60 11.67
N GLN A 102 -1.35 -17.64 11.41
CA GLN A 102 -0.52 -18.29 12.45
C GLN A 102 0.73 -17.48 12.88
N SER A 103 1.05 -16.37 12.21
CA SER A 103 2.28 -15.60 12.48
C SER A 103 2.14 -14.46 13.49
N ASN A 104 0.90 -14.06 13.83
CA ASN A 104 0.62 -12.84 14.60
C ASN A 104 -0.22 -13.08 15.88
N SER A 105 -0.54 -14.34 16.21
CA SER A 105 -1.25 -14.71 17.43
C SER A 105 -0.82 -16.10 17.87
N ASP A 106 -0.81 -16.35 19.17
CA ASP A 106 -0.54 -17.68 19.70
C ASP A 106 -1.73 -18.59 19.37
N PRO A 107 -1.53 -19.74 18.72
CA PRO A 107 -2.60 -20.72 18.51
C PRO A 107 -3.29 -21.17 19.81
N SER A 108 -2.62 -21.01 20.96
CA SER A 108 -3.18 -21.29 22.29
C SER A 108 -4.34 -20.36 22.67
N ASP A 109 -4.43 -19.17 22.06
CA ASP A 109 -5.52 -18.21 22.26
C ASP A 109 -6.76 -18.53 21.39
N TRP A 110 -6.69 -19.58 20.56
CA TRP A 110 -7.74 -19.87 19.58
C TRP A 110 -8.73 -20.89 20.12
N HIS A 111 -9.99 -20.48 20.19
CA HIS A 111 -11.08 -21.34 20.57
C HIS A 111 -12.06 -21.54 19.41
N HIS A 112 -12.50 -22.78 19.21
CA HIS A 112 -13.52 -23.09 18.23
C HIS A 112 -14.90 -22.60 18.73
N CYS A 113 -15.56 -21.78 17.92
CA CYS A 113 -16.96 -21.39 18.10
C CYS A 113 -17.81 -22.02 17.00
N SER A 114 -18.96 -22.60 17.36
CA SER A 114 -19.89 -23.15 16.37
C SER A 114 -20.46 -22.02 15.50
N GLY A 115 -20.70 -22.27 14.20
CA GLY A 115 -21.22 -21.24 13.28
C GLY A 115 -22.58 -20.67 13.71
N ARG A 116 -23.42 -21.44 14.40
CA ARG A 116 -24.71 -20.98 14.94
C ARG A 116 -24.57 -19.97 16.08
N GLU A 117 -23.43 -20.00 16.76
CA GLU A 117 -23.11 -19.12 17.89
C GLU A 117 -22.00 -18.11 17.54
N ASN A 118 -21.61 -18.05 16.25
CA ASN A 118 -20.58 -17.16 15.75
C ASN A 118 -21.20 -15.90 15.15
N PRO A 119 -21.10 -14.72 15.81
CA PRO A 119 -21.62 -13.48 15.25
C PRO A 119 -20.90 -13.05 13.97
N ALA A 120 -19.68 -13.55 13.70
CA ALA A 120 -18.97 -13.26 12.45
C ALA A 120 -19.70 -13.79 11.21
N ASP A 121 -20.55 -14.82 11.36
CA ASP A 121 -21.35 -15.38 10.26
C ASP A 121 -22.34 -14.35 9.68
N TYR A 122 -22.88 -13.43 10.49
CA TYR A 122 -23.77 -12.38 9.98
C TYR A 122 -23.06 -11.46 8.98
N VAL A 123 -21.75 -11.28 9.14
CA VAL A 123 -20.96 -10.37 8.31
C VAL A 123 -20.31 -11.07 7.12
N SER A 124 -20.01 -12.36 7.25
CA SER A 124 -19.42 -13.18 6.18
C SER A 124 -20.46 -13.77 5.23
N ARG A 125 -21.64 -14.15 5.74
CA ARG A 125 -22.74 -14.77 4.97
C ARG A 125 -23.86 -13.79 4.64
N GLY A 126 -23.89 -12.65 5.32
CA GLY A 126 -24.95 -11.66 5.24
C GLY A 126 -26.10 -12.00 6.19
N ALA A 127 -26.73 -10.95 6.72
CA ALA A 127 -27.94 -11.04 7.54
C ALA A 127 -28.90 -9.90 7.16
N ASN A 128 -30.18 -10.13 7.40
CA ASN A 128 -31.22 -9.13 7.21
C ASN A 128 -31.05 -8.01 8.27
N LEU A 129 -31.16 -6.74 7.86
CA LEU A 129 -31.03 -5.59 8.77
C LEU A 129 -32.05 -5.61 9.91
N GLU A 130 -33.29 -6.03 9.67
CA GLU A 130 -34.31 -6.18 10.73
C GLU A 130 -33.86 -7.19 11.79
N THR A 131 -33.19 -8.25 11.36
CA THR A 131 -32.61 -9.25 12.27
C THR A 131 -31.46 -8.64 13.05
N ILE A 132 -30.58 -7.87 12.42
CA ILE A 132 -29.43 -7.23 13.09
C ILE A 132 -29.90 -6.22 14.15
N ILE A 133 -30.82 -5.32 13.78
CA ILE A 133 -31.32 -4.24 14.64
C ILE A 133 -31.98 -4.81 15.90
N ASN A 134 -32.74 -5.90 15.77
CA ASN A 134 -33.45 -6.52 16.88
C ASN A 134 -32.65 -7.62 17.60
N SER A 135 -31.42 -7.90 17.18
CA SER A 135 -30.64 -9.04 17.71
C SER A 135 -29.81 -8.66 18.92
N GLN A 136 -30.25 -9.12 20.09
CA GLN A 136 -29.44 -9.11 21.32
C GLN A 136 -28.16 -9.94 21.20
N PHE A 137 -28.19 -10.98 20.35
CA PHE A 137 -27.03 -11.80 20.05
C PHE A 137 -25.97 -11.00 19.26
N TRP A 138 -26.39 -10.18 18.30
CA TRP A 138 -25.47 -9.30 17.56
C TRP A 138 -24.87 -8.23 18.47
N MET A 139 -25.69 -7.61 19.32
CA MET A 139 -25.27 -6.48 20.16
C MET A 139 -24.36 -6.89 21.33
N HIS A 140 -24.51 -8.12 21.84
CA HIS A 140 -23.82 -8.54 23.07
C HIS A 140 -23.03 -9.85 22.93
N GLY A 141 -23.03 -10.45 21.75
CA GLY A 141 -22.39 -11.73 21.50
C GLY A 141 -23.18 -12.93 22.04
N PRO A 142 -22.60 -14.14 21.98
CA PRO A 142 -23.24 -15.36 22.44
C PRO A 142 -23.51 -15.35 23.96
N GLN A 143 -24.55 -16.07 24.38
CA GLN A 143 -24.99 -16.09 25.78
C GLN A 143 -23.87 -16.54 26.75
N TRP A 144 -23.06 -17.51 26.34
CA TRP A 144 -21.96 -18.04 27.15
C TRP A 144 -20.85 -17.01 27.38
N LEU A 145 -20.72 -15.98 26.54
CA LEU A 145 -19.75 -14.91 26.76
C LEU A 145 -20.13 -14.04 27.97
N ARG A 146 -21.42 -14.00 28.31
CA ARG A 146 -21.97 -13.31 29.48
C ARG A 146 -21.95 -14.15 30.76
N THR A 147 -21.43 -15.38 30.71
CA THR A 147 -21.27 -16.25 31.88
C THR A 147 -19.80 -16.43 32.23
N THR A 148 -19.53 -17.16 33.32
CA THR A 148 -18.18 -17.51 33.76
C THR A 148 -17.50 -18.45 32.75
N GLU A 149 -16.18 -18.37 32.66
CA GLU A 149 -15.36 -19.08 31.67
C GLU A 149 -15.53 -20.61 31.72
N ASN A 150 -15.86 -21.15 32.90
CA ASN A 150 -16.16 -22.57 33.09
C ASN A 150 -17.33 -23.08 32.24
N ASN A 151 -18.22 -22.18 31.80
CA ASN A 151 -19.39 -22.50 30.99
C ASN A 151 -19.16 -22.28 29.49
N TRP A 152 -17.94 -21.94 29.07
CA TRP A 152 -17.61 -21.76 27.67
C TRP A 152 -17.55 -23.10 26.93
N PRO A 153 -17.80 -23.11 25.60
CA PRO A 153 -17.64 -24.31 24.79
C PRO A 153 -16.19 -24.80 24.90
N LYS A 154 -16.02 -26.05 25.32
CA LYS A 154 -14.70 -26.68 25.43
C LYS A 154 -14.08 -26.79 24.04
N SER A 155 -12.88 -26.26 23.86
CA SER A 155 -12.13 -26.44 22.62
C SER A 155 -11.86 -27.93 22.41
N LEU A 156 -12.27 -28.45 21.25
CA LEU A 156 -11.70 -29.69 20.73
C LEU A 156 -10.21 -29.40 20.49
N ASN A 157 -9.31 -30.24 20.99
CA ASN A 157 -7.89 -30.14 20.68
C ASN A 157 -7.73 -30.23 19.16
N CYS A 158 -7.51 -29.09 18.50
CA CYS A 158 -7.17 -29.06 17.09
C CYS A 158 -5.66 -29.32 16.99
N ASP A 159 -5.28 -30.54 16.60
CA ASP A 159 -3.90 -30.84 16.24
C ASP A 159 -3.54 -30.03 14.98
N PHE A 160 -2.78 -28.95 15.17
CA PHE A 160 -2.22 -28.15 14.07
C PHE A 160 -0.96 -28.79 13.45
N SER A 161 -0.86 -30.13 13.42
CA SER A 161 0.21 -30.82 12.71
C SER A 161 -0.03 -30.73 11.20
N SER A 162 0.62 -29.77 10.56
CA SER A 162 0.55 -29.52 9.12
C SER A 162 1.14 -30.66 8.31
N THR A 163 0.31 -31.36 7.55
CA THR A 163 0.73 -32.09 6.34
C THR A 163 -0.27 -31.79 5.25
N ASP A 164 0.03 -30.77 4.44
CA ASP A 164 -0.50 -30.63 3.09
C ASP A 164 0.68 -30.37 2.13
N PRO A 165 0.60 -30.83 0.86
CA PRO A 165 1.77 -31.15 0.04
C PRO A 165 2.48 -29.89 -0.49
N CYS A 166 3.79 -29.87 -0.32
CA CYS A 166 4.71 -28.88 -0.87
C CYS A 166 4.81 -29.04 -2.40
N GLU A 167 4.35 -28.04 -3.16
CA GLU A 167 4.71 -27.89 -4.57
C GLU A 167 6.17 -27.42 -4.66
N SER A 168 6.94 -28.16 -5.46
CA SER A 168 8.39 -28.13 -5.63
C SER A 168 8.98 -26.75 -5.90
N GLU A 169 9.96 -26.35 -5.07
CA GLU A 169 10.84 -25.21 -5.34
C GLU A 169 11.87 -25.54 -6.42
N GLU A 170 11.84 -24.79 -7.53
CA GLU A 170 12.98 -24.74 -8.44
C GLU A 170 14.13 -23.98 -7.77
N GLN A 171 15.26 -24.67 -7.61
CA GLN A 171 16.49 -24.09 -7.07
C GLN A 171 17.06 -23.03 -8.02
N VAL A 172 16.91 -21.76 -7.65
CA VAL A 172 17.68 -20.66 -8.26
C VAL A 172 18.95 -20.47 -7.45
N PHE A 173 20.10 -20.79 -8.05
CA PHE A 173 21.43 -20.50 -7.50
C PHE A 173 21.61 -18.97 -7.37
N THR A 174 21.49 -18.43 -6.15
CA THR A 174 21.84 -17.03 -5.87
C THR A 174 23.28 -16.96 -5.36
N PHE A 175 24.21 -16.50 -6.20
CA PHE A 175 25.57 -16.14 -5.74
C PHE A 175 25.48 -14.86 -4.88
N ALA A 176 25.53 -15.00 -3.56
CA ALA A 176 25.72 -13.89 -2.65
C ALA A 176 27.19 -13.44 -2.71
N CYS A 177 27.46 -12.34 -3.43
CA CYS A 177 28.74 -11.64 -3.33
C CYS A 177 28.49 -10.33 -2.57
N GLU A 178 28.87 -10.30 -1.29
CA GLU A 178 28.98 -9.07 -0.51
C GLU A 178 30.15 -8.24 -1.05
N LEU A 179 29.87 -7.42 -2.06
CA LEU A 179 30.80 -6.43 -2.54
C LEU A 179 30.62 -5.17 -1.69
N ASN A 180 31.52 -5.01 -0.71
CA ASN A 180 31.71 -3.75 0.01
C ASN A 180 32.36 -2.73 -0.96
N THR A 181 31.57 -2.20 -1.91
CA THR A 181 32.00 -1.22 -2.91
C THR A 181 31.88 0.19 -2.38
N ALA A 182 32.71 0.55 -1.40
CA ALA A 182 33.12 1.94 -1.27
C ALA A 182 33.77 2.34 -2.62
N SER A 183 33.02 3.11 -3.40
CA SER A 183 32.84 2.98 -4.85
C SER A 183 34.07 3.24 -5.74
N ILE A 184 34.43 2.29 -6.61
CA ILE A 184 35.38 2.48 -7.73
C ILE A 184 34.93 3.64 -8.66
N ILE A 185 33.61 3.89 -8.75
CA ILE A 185 33.02 4.98 -9.55
C ILE A 185 32.32 5.97 -8.62
N ASN A 186 32.93 7.16 -8.43
CA ASN A 186 32.31 8.21 -7.63
C ASN A 186 31.23 8.95 -8.45
N LEU A 187 29.96 8.71 -8.10
CA LEU A 187 28.78 9.35 -8.69
C LEU A 187 28.86 10.88 -8.78
N ARG A 188 29.46 11.54 -7.78
CA ARG A 188 29.49 13.01 -7.69
C ARG A 188 30.38 13.66 -8.75
N LYS A 189 31.24 12.89 -9.42
CA LYS A 189 32.06 13.36 -10.56
C LYS A 189 31.26 13.51 -11.86
N PHE A 190 30.02 13.03 -11.90
CA PHE A 190 29.19 13.01 -13.11
C PHE A 190 28.06 14.04 -13.01
N SER A 191 27.90 14.84 -14.07
CA SER A 191 26.79 15.79 -14.22
C SER A 191 25.72 15.31 -15.22
N SER A 192 25.99 14.22 -15.96
CA SER A 192 25.09 13.63 -16.96
C SER A 192 24.90 12.14 -16.71
N LEU A 193 23.63 11.70 -16.66
CA LEU A 193 23.27 10.29 -16.52
C LEU A 193 23.88 9.45 -17.65
N GLN A 194 23.69 9.85 -18.90
CA GLN A 194 24.23 9.13 -20.07
C GLN A 194 25.75 8.92 -20.00
N LYS A 195 26.51 9.89 -19.48
CA LYS A 195 27.97 9.76 -19.31
C LYS A 195 28.31 8.77 -18.20
N LEU A 196 27.57 8.82 -17.09
CA LEU A 196 27.70 7.87 -15.99
C LEU A 196 27.44 6.44 -16.48
N LEU A 197 26.32 6.22 -17.19
CA LEU A 197 25.95 4.90 -17.70
C LEU A 197 27.01 4.37 -18.66
N ARG A 198 27.43 5.15 -19.67
CA ARG A 198 28.49 4.72 -20.61
C ARG A 198 29.81 4.37 -19.93
N VAL A 199 30.28 5.19 -18.98
CA VAL A 199 31.52 4.88 -18.24
C VAL A 199 31.36 3.61 -17.42
N THR A 200 30.20 3.44 -16.77
CA THR A 200 29.91 2.23 -15.99
C THR A 200 29.86 1.00 -16.89
N SER A 201 29.24 1.09 -18.07
CA SER A 201 29.20 -0.01 -19.05
C SER A 201 30.59 -0.41 -19.52
N TRP A 202 31.49 0.55 -19.80
CA TRP A 202 32.88 0.24 -20.13
C TRP A 202 33.62 -0.48 -18.99
N VAL A 203 33.41 -0.04 -17.75
CA VAL A 203 34.01 -0.69 -16.56
C VAL A 203 33.47 -2.12 -16.41
N LEU A 204 32.16 -2.32 -16.54
CA LEU A 204 31.53 -3.64 -16.46
C LEU A 204 32.00 -4.57 -17.60
N ARG A 205 32.14 -4.04 -18.83
CA ARG A 205 32.69 -4.78 -19.97
C ARG A 205 34.14 -5.19 -19.74
N PHE A 206 34.96 -4.29 -19.20
CA PHE A 206 36.34 -4.60 -18.85
C PHE A 206 36.41 -5.77 -17.85
N VAL A 207 35.58 -5.72 -16.79
CA VAL A 207 35.45 -6.82 -15.82
C VAL A 207 34.98 -8.11 -16.49
N HIS A 208 33.98 -8.05 -17.38
CA HIS A 208 33.50 -9.21 -18.16
C HIS A 208 34.62 -9.83 -19.00
N ASN A 209 35.37 -9.02 -19.75
CA ASN A 209 36.44 -9.50 -20.65
C ASN A 209 37.63 -10.13 -19.90
N ILE A 210 37.91 -9.67 -18.68
CA ILE A 210 38.92 -10.29 -17.81
C ILE A 210 38.45 -11.64 -17.28
N ARG A 211 37.17 -11.74 -16.90
CA ARG A 211 36.57 -12.97 -16.37
C ARG A 211 36.29 -14.02 -17.45
N ASN A 212 35.93 -13.60 -18.65
CA ASN A 212 35.51 -14.47 -19.76
C ASN A 212 36.52 -14.40 -20.91
N ARG A 213 37.58 -15.21 -20.83
CA ARG A 213 38.68 -15.21 -21.81
C ARG A 213 38.25 -15.60 -23.23
N PHE A 214 37.22 -16.44 -23.37
CA PHE A 214 36.76 -17.00 -24.66
C PHE A 214 35.58 -16.26 -25.29
N ASN A 215 34.93 -15.33 -24.57
CA ASN A 215 33.78 -14.57 -25.06
C ASN A 215 33.95 -13.08 -24.72
N LYS A 216 35.02 -12.49 -25.27
CA LYS A 216 35.34 -11.08 -25.09
C LYS A 216 34.51 -10.22 -26.02
N ARG A 217 34.11 -9.06 -25.52
CA ARG A 217 33.40 -8.02 -26.28
C ARG A 217 34.38 -6.92 -26.66
N SER A 218 34.45 -6.59 -27.94
CA SER A 218 35.38 -5.58 -28.49
C SER A 218 34.71 -4.47 -29.29
N ASP A 219 33.46 -4.65 -29.69
CA ASP A 219 32.74 -3.72 -30.58
C ASP A 219 32.27 -2.46 -29.84
N ASP A 220 31.44 -1.65 -30.47
CA ASP A 220 30.81 -0.50 -29.80
C ASP A 220 29.94 -0.93 -28.60
N LEU A 221 29.69 0.00 -27.69
CA LEU A 221 28.82 -0.23 -26.53
C LEU A 221 27.41 -0.57 -26.98
N SER A 222 26.89 -1.73 -26.56
CA SER A 222 25.54 -2.15 -26.89
C SER A 222 24.51 -1.52 -25.95
N THR A 223 23.25 -1.48 -26.38
CA THR A 223 22.11 -1.04 -25.56
C THR A 223 21.98 -1.87 -24.29
N GLU A 224 22.18 -3.18 -24.38
CA GLU A 224 22.08 -4.11 -23.26
C GLU A 224 23.14 -3.82 -22.19
N GLU A 225 24.33 -3.34 -22.58
CA GLU A 225 25.37 -2.95 -21.64
C GLU A 225 25.09 -1.62 -20.95
N ILE A 226 24.40 -0.70 -21.64
CA ILE A 226 23.91 0.55 -21.04
C ILE A 226 22.77 0.24 -20.06
N ASP A 227 21.82 -0.61 -20.45
CA ASP A 227 20.72 -1.06 -19.60
C ASP A 227 21.23 -1.84 -18.38
N GLY A 228 22.24 -2.71 -18.58
CA GLY A 228 22.92 -3.40 -17.49
C GLY A 228 23.61 -2.45 -16.50
N ALA A 229 24.21 -1.36 -16.99
CA ALA A 229 24.77 -0.32 -16.15
C ALA A 229 23.69 0.50 -15.41
N GLU A 230 22.55 0.78 -16.06
CA GLU A 230 21.42 1.44 -15.41
C GLU A 230 20.88 0.57 -14.28
N LYS A 231 20.64 -0.72 -14.56
CA LYS A 231 20.20 -1.73 -13.57
C LYS A 231 21.18 -1.85 -12.41
N PHE A 232 22.49 -1.87 -12.68
CA PHE A 232 23.52 -1.90 -11.63
C PHE A 232 23.37 -0.73 -10.66
N TRP A 233 23.20 0.50 -11.17
CA TRP A 233 23.03 1.66 -10.31
C TRP A 233 21.72 1.64 -9.55
N ILE A 234 20.62 1.20 -10.17
CA ILE A 234 19.33 1.08 -9.49
C ILE A 234 19.42 0.09 -8.33
N LEU A 235 20.00 -1.10 -8.55
CA LEU A 235 20.21 -2.10 -7.51
C LEU A 235 21.05 -1.54 -6.36
N LEU A 236 22.13 -0.82 -6.67
CA LEU A 236 22.97 -0.19 -5.66
C LEU A 236 22.19 0.83 -4.83
N VAL A 237 21.40 1.69 -5.49
CA VAL A 237 20.56 2.69 -4.82
C VAL A 237 19.51 2.06 -3.93
N GLN A 238 18.88 0.96 -4.37
CA GLN A 238 17.89 0.25 -3.57
C GLN A 238 18.52 -0.47 -2.38
N ARG A 239 19.70 -1.08 -2.56
CA ARG A 239 20.45 -1.68 -1.45
C ARG A 239 20.86 -0.64 -0.42
N ASP A 240 21.36 0.51 -0.86
CA ASP A 240 21.77 1.59 0.04
C ASP A 240 20.60 2.19 0.84
N ALA A 241 19.41 2.29 0.23
CA ALA A 241 18.27 2.97 0.81
C ALA A 241 17.26 2.05 1.51
N PHE A 242 17.16 0.78 1.09
CA PHE A 242 16.13 -0.18 1.48
C PHE A 242 16.73 -1.55 1.84
N ALA A 243 17.93 -1.57 2.45
CA ALA A 243 18.66 -2.81 2.74
C ALA A 243 17.82 -3.84 3.50
N GLU A 244 17.12 -3.39 4.54
CA GLU A 244 16.25 -4.24 5.35
C GLU A 244 15.09 -4.79 4.52
N GLU A 245 14.45 -3.95 3.71
CA GLU A 245 13.35 -4.39 2.86
C GLU A 245 13.78 -5.36 1.77
N VAL A 246 14.94 -5.15 1.15
CA VAL A 246 15.51 -6.10 0.17
C VAL A 246 15.69 -7.47 0.83
N ASN A 247 16.27 -7.50 2.03
CA ASN A 247 16.52 -8.75 2.76
C ASN A 247 15.21 -9.44 3.16
N CYS A 248 14.22 -8.70 3.65
CA CYS A 248 12.90 -9.25 3.96
C CYS A 248 12.21 -9.82 2.72
N LEU A 249 12.20 -9.08 1.60
CA LEU A 249 11.55 -9.52 0.37
C LEU A 249 12.24 -10.76 -0.24
N ARG A 250 13.58 -10.83 -0.20
CA ARG A 250 14.32 -12.04 -0.61
C ARG A 250 13.98 -13.24 0.26
N ALA A 251 13.88 -13.04 1.57
CA ALA A 251 13.48 -14.08 2.52
C ALA A 251 11.97 -14.38 2.49
N ARG A 252 11.19 -13.77 1.58
CA ARG A 252 9.72 -13.84 1.52
C ARG A 252 9.03 -13.51 2.85
N LYS A 253 9.66 -12.65 3.66
CA LYS A 253 9.13 -12.14 4.93
C LYS A 253 8.35 -10.85 4.69
N LEU A 254 7.37 -10.60 5.56
CA LEU A 254 6.64 -9.34 5.57
C LEU A 254 7.58 -8.19 5.95
N LEU A 255 7.33 -7.02 5.36
CA LEU A 255 8.03 -5.79 5.74
C LEU A 255 7.55 -5.28 7.10
N LEU A 256 8.45 -4.62 7.83
CA LEU A 256 8.10 -3.95 9.08
C LEU A 256 7.06 -2.85 8.84
N LYS A 257 6.15 -2.65 9.81
CA LYS A 257 5.14 -1.57 9.79
C LYS A 257 5.75 -0.17 9.67
N THR A 258 7.02 -0.02 10.05
CA THR A 258 7.81 1.22 9.98
C THR A 258 8.45 1.46 8.61
N SER A 259 8.42 0.48 7.70
CA SER A 259 9.04 0.62 6.38
C SER A 259 8.38 1.74 5.57
N VAL A 260 9.20 2.60 4.99
CA VAL A 260 8.78 3.75 4.19
C VAL A 260 8.09 3.32 2.88
N ILE A 261 8.29 2.07 2.47
CA ILE A 261 7.77 1.53 1.21
C ILE A 261 6.63 0.53 1.38
N LEU A 262 6.24 0.20 2.61
CA LEU A 262 5.19 -0.78 2.90
C LEU A 262 3.87 -0.48 2.17
N GLU A 263 3.46 0.78 2.15
CA GLU A 263 2.21 1.23 1.51
C GLU A 263 2.18 0.98 -0.01
N PHE A 264 3.34 0.78 -0.64
CA PHE A 264 3.45 0.50 -2.08
C PHE A 264 3.32 -0.99 -2.41
N ASN A 265 3.02 -1.84 -1.41
CA ASN A 265 2.95 -3.30 -1.56
C ASN A 265 4.14 -3.85 -2.38
N PRO A 266 5.39 -3.60 -1.93
CA PRO A 266 6.57 -3.80 -2.74
C PRO A 266 6.85 -5.28 -2.98
N PHE A 267 7.40 -5.60 -4.15
CA PHE A 267 7.86 -6.95 -4.49
C PHE A 267 9.16 -6.88 -5.29
N LEU A 268 9.91 -7.98 -5.33
CA LEU A 268 11.10 -8.13 -6.18
C LEU A 268 10.71 -8.75 -7.52
N ASP A 269 11.18 -8.17 -8.61
CA ASP A 269 11.05 -8.78 -9.95
C ASP A 269 12.15 -9.82 -10.21
N SER A 270 12.17 -10.38 -11.42
CA SER A 270 13.20 -11.32 -11.89
C SER A 270 14.62 -10.74 -11.89
N ASP A 271 14.72 -9.41 -11.86
CA ASP A 271 15.96 -8.65 -11.88
C ASP A 271 16.43 -8.24 -10.47
N GLU A 272 15.75 -8.71 -9.42
CA GLU A 272 15.93 -8.34 -8.01
C GLU A 272 15.69 -6.85 -7.72
N LEU A 273 14.90 -6.17 -8.54
CA LEU A 273 14.52 -4.78 -8.34
C LEU A 273 13.24 -4.69 -7.53
N ILE A 274 13.23 -3.80 -6.52
CA ILE A 274 12.01 -3.48 -5.77
C ILE A 274 11.08 -2.66 -6.66
N ARG A 275 9.86 -3.18 -6.87
CA ARG A 275 8.80 -2.53 -7.65
C ARG A 275 7.53 -2.32 -6.83
N VAL A 276 6.72 -1.37 -7.27
CA VAL A 276 5.38 -1.12 -6.73
C VAL A 276 4.44 -2.27 -7.13
N GLY A 277 3.80 -2.89 -6.14
CA GLY A 277 2.72 -3.85 -6.35
C GLY A 277 1.33 -3.21 -6.31
N GLY A 278 0.31 -3.99 -6.72
CA GLY A 278 -1.09 -3.66 -6.40
C GLY A 278 -1.99 -3.30 -7.58
N ARG A 279 -2.70 -2.17 -7.46
CA ARG A 279 -4.05 -1.94 -8.04
C ARG A 279 -4.12 -1.89 -9.56
N LEU A 280 -3.00 -1.65 -10.25
CA LEU A 280 -2.96 -1.48 -11.71
C LEU A 280 -2.76 -2.80 -12.49
N GLN A 281 -2.67 -3.95 -11.84
CA GLN A 281 -2.42 -5.25 -12.50
C GLN A 281 -3.39 -5.56 -13.66
N LYS A 282 -4.68 -5.23 -13.47
CA LYS A 282 -5.74 -5.45 -14.48
C LYS A 282 -5.88 -4.36 -15.54
N SER A 283 -5.07 -3.29 -15.47
CA SER A 283 -5.12 -2.21 -16.47
C SER A 283 -4.50 -2.65 -17.81
N LYS A 284 -4.68 -1.84 -18.86
CA LYS A 284 -4.03 -2.04 -20.18
C LYS A 284 -2.62 -1.45 -20.27
N PHE A 285 -2.09 -0.90 -19.16
CA PHE A 285 -0.76 -0.29 -19.13
C PHE A 285 0.37 -1.30 -19.34
N SER A 286 1.54 -0.81 -19.74
CA SER A 286 2.73 -1.64 -19.86
C SER A 286 3.18 -2.17 -18.50
N TYR A 287 3.97 -3.24 -18.48
CA TYR A 287 4.49 -3.80 -17.23
C TYR A 287 5.23 -2.76 -16.38
N LEU A 288 6.04 -1.90 -17.02
CA LEU A 288 6.80 -0.85 -16.33
C LEU A 288 5.91 0.21 -15.69
N GLN A 289 4.80 0.55 -16.36
CA GLN A 289 3.80 1.49 -15.82
C GLN A 289 2.95 0.88 -14.71
N LYS A 290 2.66 -0.43 -14.79
CA LYS A 290 1.94 -1.16 -13.72
C LYS A 290 2.80 -1.35 -12.48
N HIS A 291 4.09 -1.62 -12.70
CA HIS A 291 5.05 -1.99 -11.67
C HIS A 291 6.32 -1.10 -11.76
N PRO A 292 6.16 0.21 -11.51
CA PRO A 292 7.30 1.13 -11.52
C PRO A 292 8.30 0.77 -10.41
N ILE A 293 9.58 0.99 -10.70
CA ILE A 293 10.69 0.70 -9.79
C ILE A 293 10.72 1.74 -8.67
N ILE A 294 10.77 1.29 -7.41
CA ILE A 294 10.77 2.19 -6.25
C ILE A 294 12.16 2.77 -6.03
N LEU A 295 12.26 4.09 -5.89
CA LEU A 295 13.52 4.79 -5.63
C LEU A 295 13.39 5.80 -4.49
N PRO A 296 14.46 6.00 -3.69
CA PRO A 296 14.45 6.94 -2.57
C PRO A 296 14.38 8.39 -3.04
N ALA A 297 13.85 9.26 -2.19
CA ALA A 297 13.74 10.69 -2.47
C ALA A 297 15.11 11.39 -2.56
N LYS A 298 16.07 10.97 -1.73
CA LYS A 298 17.35 11.64 -1.52
C LYS A 298 18.49 10.74 -1.97
N HIS A 299 18.81 10.75 -3.27
CA HIS A 299 20.00 10.09 -3.77
C HIS A 299 20.58 10.84 -4.98
N TYR A 300 21.91 10.88 -5.14
CA TYR A 300 22.53 11.64 -6.23
C TYR A 300 22.21 11.05 -7.61
N PHE A 301 22.15 9.72 -7.72
CA PHE A 301 21.72 9.03 -8.94
C PHE A 301 20.30 9.46 -9.36
N VAL A 302 19.36 9.54 -8.41
CA VAL A 302 17.98 10.02 -8.67
C VAL A 302 18.01 11.47 -9.18
N ASN A 303 18.90 12.32 -8.66
CA ASN A 303 19.06 13.68 -9.20
C ASN A 303 19.53 13.69 -10.66
N LEU A 304 20.44 12.78 -11.03
CA LEU A 304 20.90 12.64 -12.43
C LEU A 304 19.79 12.13 -13.33
N MET A 305 19.04 11.11 -12.90
CA MET A 305 17.86 10.59 -13.63
C MET A 305 16.82 11.67 -13.90
N VAL A 306 16.42 12.37 -12.84
CA VAL A 306 15.42 13.44 -12.94
C VAL A 306 15.92 14.60 -13.82
N ARG A 307 17.23 14.86 -13.86
CA ARG A 307 17.80 15.87 -14.77
C ARG A 307 17.83 15.39 -16.21
N ASP A 308 18.07 14.10 -16.44
CA ASP A 308 18.14 13.52 -17.78
C ASP A 308 16.77 13.49 -18.45
N SER A 309 15.73 13.04 -17.73
CA SER A 309 14.34 13.03 -18.21
C SER A 309 13.89 14.42 -18.71
N ARG A 310 14.33 15.47 -18.01
CA ARG A 310 13.98 16.87 -18.34
C ARG A 310 14.67 17.46 -19.55
N LYS A 311 15.75 16.85 -20.05
CA LYS A 311 16.51 17.41 -21.18
C LYS A 311 15.65 17.57 -22.42
N VAL A 312 14.48 16.92 -22.46
CA VAL A 312 13.63 16.94 -23.65
C VAL A 312 12.65 18.12 -23.66
N PHE A 313 12.09 18.63 -22.54
CA PHE A 313 11.07 19.70 -22.62
C PHE A 313 10.90 20.68 -21.44
N HIS A 314 11.66 20.60 -20.35
CA HIS A 314 11.52 21.53 -19.19
C HIS A 314 10.07 21.80 -18.70
N GLY A 315 9.13 20.89 -18.94
CA GLY A 315 7.69 21.14 -18.91
C GLY A 315 7.07 21.47 -17.55
N GLY A 316 7.84 21.37 -16.47
CA GLY A 316 7.37 21.65 -15.12
C GLY A 316 7.37 20.41 -14.23
N VAL A 317 6.80 20.55 -13.03
CA VAL A 317 6.82 19.48 -12.01
C VAL A 317 5.93 18.31 -12.44
N SER A 318 4.75 18.58 -12.99
CA SER A 318 3.74 17.57 -13.30
C SER A 318 4.19 16.68 -14.46
N GLU A 319 4.69 17.30 -15.53
CA GLU A 319 5.14 16.69 -16.78
C GLU A 319 6.36 15.82 -16.51
N THR A 320 7.35 16.35 -15.78
CA THR A 320 8.52 15.56 -15.36
C THR A 320 8.09 14.35 -14.53
N LEU A 321 7.14 14.53 -13.61
CA LEU A 321 6.71 13.45 -12.73
C LEU A 321 5.94 12.37 -13.50
N LEU A 322 5.18 12.76 -14.54
CA LEU A 322 4.48 11.83 -15.42
C LEU A 322 5.47 10.97 -16.20
N GLU A 323 6.46 11.58 -16.84
CA GLU A 323 7.54 10.88 -17.56
C GLU A 323 8.28 9.89 -16.64
N ILE A 324 8.69 10.34 -15.45
CA ILE A 324 9.37 9.48 -14.48
C ILE A 324 8.49 8.29 -14.07
N ARG A 325 7.17 8.50 -13.91
CA ARG A 325 6.21 7.47 -13.50
C ARG A 325 5.97 6.38 -14.53
N GLU A 326 6.43 6.56 -15.77
CA GLU A 326 6.38 5.48 -16.77
C GLU A 326 7.26 4.29 -16.39
N ARG A 327 8.32 4.52 -15.60
CA ARG A 327 9.29 3.49 -15.19
C ARG A 327 9.60 3.48 -13.70
N PHE A 328 9.48 4.61 -13.01
CA PHE A 328 9.98 4.79 -11.65
C PHE A 328 8.96 5.44 -10.71
N TRP A 329 8.91 4.94 -9.47
CA TRP A 329 8.15 5.51 -8.38
C TRP A 329 9.09 6.14 -7.36
N LEU A 330 9.26 7.47 -7.44
CA LEU A 330 10.08 8.21 -6.48
C LEU A 330 9.30 8.46 -5.19
N ILE A 331 9.85 8.02 -4.05
CA ILE A 331 9.33 8.40 -2.74
C ILE A 331 9.37 9.93 -2.63
N LYS A 332 8.27 10.55 -2.19
CA LYS A 332 8.10 12.02 -2.18
C LYS A 332 8.41 12.68 -3.54
N GLY A 333 8.10 11.98 -4.65
CA GLY A 333 8.52 12.33 -6.00
C GLY A 333 8.24 13.76 -6.42
N ARG A 334 7.04 14.30 -6.14
CA ARG A 334 6.70 15.70 -6.45
C ARG A 334 7.66 16.69 -5.79
N GLN A 335 8.01 16.47 -4.52
CA GLN A 335 8.93 17.34 -3.78
C GLN A 335 10.36 17.22 -4.30
N THR A 336 10.80 15.99 -4.57
CA THR A 336 12.13 15.71 -5.16
C THR A 336 12.27 16.42 -6.51
N VAL A 337 11.28 16.24 -7.40
CA VAL A 337 11.22 16.89 -8.71
C VAL A 337 11.25 18.42 -8.55
N LYS A 338 10.39 18.99 -7.71
CA LYS A 338 10.33 20.44 -7.46
C LYS A 338 11.68 20.99 -6.98
N ASN A 339 12.33 20.32 -6.03
CA ASN A 339 13.63 20.73 -5.50
C ASN A 339 14.75 20.73 -6.56
N ILE A 340 14.72 19.76 -7.47
CA ILE A 340 15.70 19.69 -8.56
C ILE A 340 15.39 20.76 -9.62
N LEU A 341 14.11 21.02 -9.95
CA LEU A 341 13.72 22.05 -10.93
C LEU A 341 14.10 23.45 -10.46
N LYS A 342 13.95 23.74 -9.16
CA LYS A 342 14.33 25.03 -8.58
C LYS A 342 15.80 25.39 -8.80
N LYS A 343 16.67 24.39 -8.97
CA LYS A 343 18.11 24.55 -9.25
C LYS A 343 18.43 24.64 -10.74
N CYS A 344 17.46 24.43 -11.63
CA CYS A 344 17.65 24.51 -13.08
C CYS A 344 17.43 25.95 -13.56
N LEU A 345 18.45 26.53 -14.20
CA LEU A 345 18.38 27.91 -14.72
C LEU A 345 17.30 28.07 -15.79
N ILE A 346 17.14 27.08 -16.67
CA ILE A 346 16.14 27.09 -17.73
C ILE A 346 14.73 27.09 -17.13
N CYS A 347 14.44 26.17 -16.19
CA CYS A 347 13.15 26.15 -15.50
C CYS A 347 12.90 27.40 -14.67
N LYS A 348 13.94 28.00 -14.06
CA LYS A 348 13.82 29.25 -13.32
C LYS A 348 13.46 30.41 -14.24
N ARG A 349 14.03 30.44 -15.46
CA ARG A 349 13.72 31.43 -16.49
C ARG A 349 12.28 31.30 -17.00
N PHE A 350 11.79 30.09 -17.21
CA PHE A 350 10.40 29.88 -17.65
C PHE A 350 9.36 30.10 -16.55
N SER A 351 9.73 29.89 -15.28
CA SER A 351 8.82 30.09 -14.13
C SER A 351 8.94 31.47 -13.47
N SER A 352 9.78 32.38 -14.00
CA SER A 352 9.89 33.73 -13.47
C SER A 352 8.62 34.53 -13.77
N THR A 353 8.06 35.17 -12.74
CA THR A 353 6.98 36.14 -12.91
C THR A 353 7.50 37.39 -13.61
N SER A 354 6.70 37.96 -14.51
CA SER A 354 6.99 39.27 -15.11
C SER A 354 7.20 40.31 -14.01
N GLY A 355 8.16 41.22 -14.22
CA GLY A 355 8.33 42.36 -13.34
C GLY A 355 7.05 43.20 -13.34
N VAL A 356 6.57 43.55 -12.14
CA VAL A 356 5.47 44.50 -12.00
C VAL A 356 6.05 45.89 -12.16
N GLN A 357 5.52 46.68 -13.09
CA GLN A 357 5.86 48.10 -13.19
C GLN A 357 5.41 48.79 -11.91
N VAL A 358 6.34 49.42 -11.20
CA VAL A 358 5.99 50.35 -10.12
C VAL A 358 5.35 51.57 -10.77
N THR A 359 4.04 51.73 -10.64
CA THR A 359 3.35 52.93 -11.12
C THR A 359 3.81 54.13 -10.31
N ALA A 360 4.34 55.16 -10.99
CA ALA A 360 4.66 56.42 -10.35
C ALA A 360 3.40 57.03 -9.70
N PRO A 361 3.53 57.72 -8.55
CA PRO A 361 2.40 58.42 -7.95
C PRO A 361 1.84 59.45 -8.96
N LEU A 362 0.51 59.62 -8.96
CA LEU A 362 -0.13 60.63 -9.80
C LEU A 362 0.38 62.03 -9.38
N PRO A 363 0.68 62.93 -10.35
CA PRO A 363 1.05 64.31 -10.04
C PRO A 363 -0.02 65.00 -9.18
N ALA A 364 0.39 65.87 -8.25
CA ALA A 364 -0.52 66.57 -7.33
C ALA A 364 -1.70 67.26 -8.06
N LEU A 365 -1.42 67.90 -9.21
CA LEU A 365 -2.39 68.50 -10.13
C LEU A 365 -3.54 67.58 -10.61
N ARG A 366 -3.37 66.24 -10.55
CA ARG A 366 -4.41 65.26 -10.92
C ARG A 366 -5.28 64.81 -9.73
N VAL A 367 -4.85 65.11 -8.50
CA VAL A 367 -5.48 64.64 -7.26
C VAL A 367 -6.01 65.80 -6.42
N GLU A 368 -5.47 66.99 -6.62
CA GLU A 368 -5.99 68.24 -6.07
C GLU A 368 -7.31 68.58 -6.77
N GLN A 369 -8.38 68.74 -5.98
CA GLN A 369 -9.68 69.17 -6.46
C GLN A 369 -9.52 70.55 -7.10
N SER A 370 -9.95 70.72 -8.35
CA SER A 370 -9.85 71.99 -9.08
C SER A 370 -10.48 73.12 -8.27
N ALA A 371 -9.67 73.88 -7.55
CA ALA A 371 -10.12 75.05 -6.85
C ALA A 371 -10.25 76.17 -7.87
N LEU A 372 -11.52 76.47 -8.18
CA LEU A 372 -12.02 77.70 -8.80
C LEU A 372 -12.00 77.69 -10.35
N HIS A 373 -12.96 78.27 -11.08
CA HIS A 373 -13.79 79.44 -10.80
C HIS A 373 -15.01 79.47 -11.73
N PHE A 374 -16.16 79.91 -11.21
CA PHE A 374 -16.93 81.07 -11.70
C PHE A 374 -17.69 81.58 -10.45
N LEU A 375 -17.12 82.54 -9.70
CA LEU A 375 -17.66 83.91 -9.63
C LEU A 375 -18.91 84.19 -10.45
#